data_AF-A0A935T304-F1
#
_entry.id   AF-A0A935T304-F1
#
_cell.length_a   1.000
_cell.length_b   1.000
_cell.length_c   1.000
_cell.angle_alpha   90.00
_cell.angle_beta   90.00
_cell.angle_gamma   90.00
#
_symmetry.space_group_name_H-M   'P 1'
#
loop_
_entity.id
_entity.type
_entity.pdbx_description
1 polymer ?
#
loop_
_entity_poly.entity_id
_entity_poly.type
_entity_poly.pdbx_seq_one_letter_code
_entity_poly.pdbx_strand_id
1 'polypeptide(L)'
;MQDLVGLADHSFQPAFNAIAWAVSADGSVVAGSDWSDNIPESGFRWTADGGGELISYGNEPSSIAIFDISPDGTTVVGQAQVGTNEIGAFIWRADTGLVSLTVLLTSMGVDLTGWTLRQAVGISADGTTIAGNGTNPSGRPEGFLMVIPEPSVGILMGIGLLGLASRGSTKRRHGQNRSGSQP
;
A
#
# COMPACT_ATOMS: atom_id res chain seq x y z
N MET A 1 -29.53 9.34 20.38
CA MET A 1 -29.01 8.22 21.18
C MET A 1 -27.69 7.86 20.53
N GLN A 2 -26.56 7.98 21.23
CA GLN A 2 -25.27 7.52 20.70
C GLN A 2 -25.19 6.03 21.02
N ASP A 3 -25.22 5.19 19.99
CA ASP A 3 -24.99 3.75 20.14
C ASP A 3 -23.49 3.46 20.06
N LEU A 4 -23.03 2.56 20.92
CA LEU A 4 -21.69 1.98 20.84
C LEU A 4 -21.72 0.91 19.74
N VAL A 5 -21.22 1.25 18.56
CA VAL A 5 -21.05 0.29 17.45
C VAL A 5 -19.75 -0.48 17.68
N GLY A 6 -19.85 -1.79 17.88
CA GLY A 6 -18.67 -2.66 17.98
C GLY A 6 -18.19 -3.04 16.58
N LEU A 7 -16.86 -2.99 16.34
CA LEU A 7 -16.23 -3.28 15.04
C LEU A 7 -16.47 -4.71 14.50
N ALA A 8 -17.18 -5.57 15.24
CA ALA A 8 -17.46 -6.97 14.92
C ALA A 8 -18.89 -7.23 14.39
N ASP A 9 -19.71 -6.21 14.13
CA ASP A 9 -21.14 -6.40 13.82
C ASP A 9 -21.49 -6.51 12.32
N HIS A 10 -20.57 -6.21 11.40
CA HIS A 10 -20.83 -6.30 9.95
C HIS A 10 -19.73 -7.05 9.18
N SER A 11 -20.02 -8.30 8.78
CA SER A 11 -19.35 -9.20 7.80
C SER A 11 -17.82 -9.40 7.84
N PHE A 12 -17.11 -8.68 8.68
CA PHE A 12 -15.73 -8.94 9.07
C PHE A 12 -15.79 -9.19 10.58
N GLN A 13 -15.37 -10.38 11.01
CA GLN A 13 -15.07 -10.61 12.41
C GLN A 13 -13.56 -10.36 12.52
N PRO A 14 -13.09 -9.16 12.92
CA PRO A 14 -11.78 -9.13 13.56
C PRO A 14 -11.85 -10.21 14.63
N ALA A 15 -10.87 -11.12 14.66
CA ALA A 15 -10.81 -12.10 15.74
C ALA A 15 -11.00 -11.37 17.07
N PHE A 16 -11.65 -12.02 18.04
CA PHE A 16 -12.15 -11.46 19.31
C PHE A 16 -11.17 -10.58 20.14
N ASN A 17 -9.93 -10.37 19.68
CA ASN A 17 -8.94 -9.44 20.20
C ASN A 17 -8.42 -8.49 19.08
N ALA A 18 -9.22 -7.48 18.71
CA ALA A 18 -8.77 -6.41 17.82
C ALA A 18 -8.59 -5.11 18.60
N ILE A 19 -7.53 -4.37 18.27
CA ILE A 19 -7.23 -3.06 18.86
C ILE A 19 -7.26 -2.02 17.74
N ALA A 20 -8.09 -1.00 17.90
CA ALA A 20 -8.08 0.19 17.07
C ALA A 20 -6.97 1.13 17.52
N TRP A 21 -6.08 1.51 16.61
CA TRP A 21 -4.94 2.38 16.89
C TRP A 21 -5.12 3.79 16.31
N ALA A 22 -5.84 3.90 15.18
CA ALA A 22 -5.99 5.16 14.46
C ALA A 22 -7.40 5.32 13.88
N VAL A 23 -7.82 6.57 13.72
CA VAL A 23 -9.12 6.95 13.14
C VAL A 23 -8.94 8.15 12.21
N SER A 24 -9.60 8.11 11.07
CA SER A 24 -9.71 9.24 10.13
C SER A 24 -10.37 10.46 10.77
N ALA A 25 -10.20 11.64 10.18
CA ALA A 25 -10.62 12.90 10.80
C ALA A 25 -12.15 13.04 10.93
N ASP A 26 -12.91 12.40 10.04
CA ASP A 26 -14.38 12.37 10.10
C ASP A 26 -14.94 11.19 10.92
N GLY A 27 -14.07 10.31 11.42
CA GLY A 27 -14.46 9.14 12.20
C GLY A 27 -14.98 7.96 11.38
N SER A 28 -14.99 8.04 10.05
CA SER A 28 -15.63 7.02 9.19
C SER A 28 -14.76 5.78 8.95
N VAL A 29 -13.44 5.94 9.06
CA VAL A 29 -12.44 4.88 8.88
C VAL A 29 -11.64 4.70 10.15
N VAL A 30 -11.55 3.45 10.61
CA VAL A 30 -10.71 3.01 11.74
C VAL A 30 -9.64 2.06 11.22
N ALA A 31 -8.40 2.20 11.67
CA ALA A 31 -7.34 1.24 11.41
C ALA A 31 -6.77 0.68 12.70
N GLY A 32 -6.38 -0.58 12.66
CA GLY A 32 -5.93 -1.29 13.85
C GLY A 32 -5.24 -2.59 13.51
N SER A 33 -4.93 -3.36 14.54
CA SER A 33 -4.35 -4.69 14.41
C SER A 33 -5.24 -5.71 15.11
N ASP A 34 -5.39 -6.88 14.50
CA ASP A 34 -5.99 -8.04 15.12
C ASP A 34 -4.90 -8.95 15.70
N TRP A 35 -5.23 -9.62 16.80
CA TRP A 35 -4.43 -10.71 17.32
C TRP A 35 -5.30 -11.94 17.46
N SER A 36 -4.96 -13.00 16.74
CA SER A 36 -5.58 -14.30 16.96
C SER A 36 -4.50 -15.34 17.24
N ASP A 37 -4.78 -16.26 18.17
CA ASP A 37 -3.79 -17.22 18.68
C ASP A 37 -3.15 -18.11 17.58
N ASN A 38 -3.73 -18.14 16.37
CA ASN A 38 -3.30 -18.96 15.24
C ASN A 38 -3.02 -18.19 13.94
N ILE A 39 -3.10 -16.85 13.93
CA ILE A 39 -2.77 -16.02 12.76
C ILE A 39 -1.78 -14.94 13.21
N PRO A 40 -0.68 -14.73 12.49
CA PRO A 40 0.19 -13.59 12.77
C PRO A 40 -0.63 -12.29 12.76
N GLU A 41 -0.28 -11.39 13.68
CA GLU A 41 -0.95 -10.10 13.88
C GLU A 41 -1.24 -9.39 12.55
N SER A 42 -2.51 -9.35 12.13
CA SER A 42 -2.85 -8.75 10.85
C SER A 42 -3.38 -7.34 11.07
N GLY A 43 -3.04 -6.44 10.16
CA GLY A 43 -3.61 -5.09 10.20
C GLY A 43 -5.03 -5.15 9.64
N PHE A 44 -5.87 -4.21 10.04
CA PHE A 44 -7.17 -4.01 9.41
C PHE A 44 -7.44 -2.53 9.20
N ARG A 45 -8.24 -2.25 8.17
CA ARG A 45 -8.95 -0.99 7.95
C ARG A 45 -10.44 -1.29 7.93
N TRP A 46 -11.22 -0.58 8.73
CA TRP A 46 -12.65 -0.81 8.86
C TRP A 46 -13.43 0.45 8.49
N THR A 47 -14.56 0.24 7.82
CA THR A 47 -15.56 1.26 7.52
C THR A 47 -16.95 0.71 7.82
N ALA A 48 -17.91 1.56 8.17
CA ALA A 48 -19.28 1.13 8.44
C ALA A 48 -19.94 0.51 7.19
N ASP A 49 -19.69 1.08 6.01
CA ASP A 49 -20.33 0.65 4.76
C ASP A 49 -19.66 -0.59 4.14
N GLY A 50 -18.34 -0.74 4.31
CA GLY A 50 -17.54 -1.79 3.68
C GLY A 50 -17.13 -2.93 4.62
N GLY A 51 -17.34 -2.79 5.93
CA GLY A 51 -16.78 -3.68 6.94
C GLY A 51 -15.26 -3.55 7.04
N GLY A 52 -14.61 -4.62 7.51
CA GLY A 52 -13.16 -4.68 7.64
C GLY A 52 -12.45 -5.23 6.40
N GLU A 53 -11.33 -4.59 6.07
CA GLU A 53 -10.38 -4.93 5.03
C GLU A 53 -9.06 -5.32 5.69
N LEU A 54 -8.51 -6.45 5.28
CA LEU A 54 -7.24 -6.95 5.82
C LEU A 54 -6.07 -6.19 5.20
N ILE A 55 -5.16 -5.73 6.05
CA ILE A 55 -3.86 -5.20 5.66
C ILE A 55 -2.83 -6.31 5.87
N SER A 56 -2.38 -6.89 4.76
CA SER A 56 -1.37 -7.95 4.74
C SER A 56 -0.31 -7.70 3.67
N TYR A 57 0.84 -8.37 3.81
CA TYR A 57 1.85 -8.41 2.75
C TYR A 57 1.59 -9.60 1.81
N GLY A 58 0.70 -9.40 0.84
CA GLY A 58 0.24 -10.48 -0.04
C GLY A 58 -0.49 -11.58 0.76
N ASN A 59 -0.23 -12.84 0.42
CA ASN A 59 -0.80 -14.01 1.11
C ASN A 59 0.16 -14.59 2.17
N GLU A 60 1.24 -13.88 2.48
CA GLU A 60 2.24 -14.36 3.42
C GLU A 60 1.85 -14.02 4.87
N PRO A 61 2.11 -14.93 5.83
CA PRO A 61 1.99 -14.65 7.25
C PRO A 61 2.80 -13.40 7.64
N SER A 62 2.13 -12.33 8.06
CA SER A 62 2.77 -11.06 8.42
C SER A 62 2.31 -10.53 9.77
N SER A 63 3.23 -10.06 10.60
CA SER A 63 2.91 -9.24 11.79
C SER A 63 2.88 -7.77 11.39
N ILE A 64 1.77 -7.10 11.65
CA ILE A 64 1.45 -5.75 11.20
C ILE A 64 1.05 -4.89 12.39
N ALA A 65 1.88 -3.89 12.71
CA ALA A 65 1.55 -2.84 13.66
C ALA A 65 1.12 -1.59 12.91
N ILE A 66 -0.12 -1.14 13.14
CA ILE A 66 -0.64 0.13 12.62
C ILE A 66 -0.28 1.25 13.60
N PHE A 67 0.27 2.35 13.09
CA PHE A 67 0.58 3.53 13.90
C PHE A 67 -0.26 4.74 13.56
N ASP A 68 -0.63 4.95 12.29
CA ASP A 68 -1.42 6.11 11.90
C ASP A 68 -2.21 5.89 10.60
N ILE A 69 -3.25 6.71 10.39
CA ILE A 69 -4.05 6.78 9.17
C ILE A 69 -4.23 8.24 8.75
N SER A 70 -4.17 8.51 7.45
CA SER A 70 -4.41 9.86 6.91
C SER A 70 -5.83 10.34 7.23
N PRO A 71 -6.05 11.67 7.34
CA PRO A 71 -7.36 12.22 7.67
C PRO A 71 -8.51 11.80 6.77
N ASP A 72 -8.23 11.52 5.49
CA ASP A 72 -9.19 11.03 4.49
C ASP A 72 -9.42 9.51 4.58
N GLY A 73 -8.70 8.81 5.45
CA GLY A 73 -8.84 7.37 5.68
C GLY A 73 -8.30 6.48 4.56
N THR A 74 -7.52 7.03 3.61
CA THR A 74 -7.06 6.29 2.42
C THR A 74 -5.67 5.68 2.56
N THR A 75 -4.83 6.23 3.45
CA THR A 75 -3.43 5.84 3.60
C THR A 75 -3.15 5.43 5.03
N VAL A 76 -2.63 4.22 5.22
CA VAL A 76 -2.24 3.68 6.53
C VAL A 76 -0.73 3.51 6.58
N VAL A 77 -0.11 3.84 7.71
CA VAL A 77 1.34 3.67 7.93
C VAL A 77 1.62 2.86 9.18
N GLY A 78 2.74 2.15 9.16
CA GLY A 78 3.05 1.22 10.23
C GLY A 78 4.40 0.55 10.14
N GLN A 79 4.51 -0.58 10.84
CA GLN A 79 5.61 -1.52 10.73
C GLN A 79 5.09 -2.91 10.35
N ALA A 80 5.82 -3.58 9.45
CA ALA A 80 5.50 -4.93 9.02
C ALA A 80 6.70 -5.88 9.15
N GLN A 81 6.39 -7.13 9.45
CA GLN A 81 7.33 -8.25 9.43
C GLN A 81 6.68 -9.44 8.72
N VAL A 82 7.42 -10.13 7.85
CA VAL A 82 6.96 -11.32 7.12
C VAL A 82 7.86 -12.50 7.46
N GLY A 83 7.33 -13.48 8.18
CA GLY A 83 8.15 -14.54 8.77
C GLY A 83 9.28 -13.98 9.64
N THR A 84 10.53 -14.30 9.31
CA THR A 84 11.73 -13.73 9.99
C THR A 84 12.26 -12.46 9.33
N ASN A 85 11.67 -12.02 8.21
CA ASN A 85 12.14 -10.88 7.44
C ASN A 85 11.45 -9.60 7.90
N GLU A 86 12.24 -8.63 8.38
CA GLU A 86 11.75 -7.30 8.69
C GLU A 86 11.48 -6.55 7.37
N ILE A 87 10.20 -6.28 7.08
CA ILE A 87 9.81 -5.36 6.00
C ILE A 87 10.06 -3.91 6.45
N GLY A 88 9.92 -3.68 7.75
CA GLY A 88 10.18 -2.40 8.40
C GLY A 88 9.01 -1.44 8.19
N ALA A 89 9.33 -0.15 8.01
CA ALA A 89 8.33 0.87 7.81
C ALA A 89 7.55 0.64 6.50
N PHE A 90 6.22 0.72 6.55
CA PHE A 90 5.37 0.53 5.37
C PHE A 90 4.37 1.67 5.17
N ILE A 91 3.86 1.73 3.94
CA ILE A 91 2.65 2.46 3.55
C ILE A 91 1.66 1.48 2.93
N TRP A 92 0.38 1.60 3.28
CA TRP A 92 -0.70 0.83 2.69
C TRP A 92 -1.73 1.77 2.09
N ARG A 93 -2.24 1.39 0.91
CA ARG A 93 -3.41 1.97 0.26
C ARG A 93 -4.22 0.83 -0.38
N ALA A 94 -5.52 1.02 -0.53
CA ALA A 94 -6.40 -0.02 -1.11
C ALA A 94 -6.02 -0.39 -2.55
N ASP A 95 -5.48 0.55 -3.33
CA ASP A 95 -5.10 0.35 -4.73
C ASP A 95 -3.71 -0.27 -4.92
N THR A 96 -2.77 -0.03 -3.99
CA THR A 96 -1.40 -0.56 -4.08
C THR A 96 -1.11 -1.71 -3.11
N GLY A 97 -1.98 -1.93 -2.12
CA GLY A 97 -1.69 -2.79 -0.98
C GLY A 97 -0.56 -2.25 -0.10
N LEU A 98 0.03 -3.15 0.71
CA LEU A 98 1.14 -2.84 1.60
C LEU A 98 2.46 -2.78 0.82
N VAL A 99 3.14 -1.63 0.89
CA VAL A 99 4.41 -1.37 0.22
C VAL A 99 5.46 -0.95 1.26
N SER A 100 6.63 -1.58 1.23
CA SER A 100 7.78 -1.15 2.05
C SER A 100 8.24 0.26 1.66
N LEU A 101 8.46 1.14 2.64
CA LEU A 101 8.98 2.48 2.37
C LEU A 101 10.39 2.45 1.78
N THR A 102 11.21 1.45 2.15
CA THR A 102 12.53 1.23 1.55
C THR A 102 12.41 0.99 0.04
N VAL A 103 11.50 0.10 -0.37
CA VAL A 103 11.25 -0.20 -1.79
C VAL A 103 10.70 1.02 -2.52
N LEU A 104 9.73 1.72 -1.92
CA LEU A 104 9.14 2.91 -2.51
C LEU A 104 10.19 4.02 -2.74
N LEU A 105 10.96 4.36 -1.72
CA LEU A 105 11.99 5.41 -1.79
C LEU A 105 13.10 5.08 -2.79
N THR A 106 13.60 3.85 -2.78
CA THR A 106 14.63 3.42 -3.74
C THR A 106 14.11 3.43 -5.17
N SER A 107 12.83 3.09 -5.40
CA SER A 107 12.19 3.20 -6.71
C SER A 107 12.11 4.65 -7.23
N MET A 108 12.09 5.62 -6.32
CA MET A 108 12.17 7.05 -6.63
C MET A 108 13.60 7.58 -6.75
N GLY A 109 14.62 6.72 -6.63
CA GLY A 109 16.03 7.09 -6.73
C GLY A 109 16.64 7.67 -5.46
N VAL A 110 15.98 7.51 -4.29
CA VAL A 110 16.54 7.92 -3.00
C VAL A 110 17.61 6.92 -2.56
N ASP A 111 18.81 7.41 -2.27
CA ASP A 111 19.90 6.60 -1.73
C ASP A 111 19.69 6.35 -0.22
N LEU A 112 19.41 5.10 0.12
CA LEU A 112 19.25 4.62 1.49
C LEU A 112 20.45 3.77 1.94
N THR A 113 21.62 3.93 1.33
CA THR A 113 22.82 3.16 1.70
C THR A 113 23.14 3.34 3.19
N GLY A 114 23.11 2.22 3.92
CA GLY A 114 23.35 2.18 5.37
C GLY A 114 22.14 2.57 6.23
N TRP A 115 21.01 2.96 5.63
CA TRP A 115 19.76 3.19 6.36
C TRP A 115 18.95 1.91 6.50
N THR A 116 18.24 1.78 7.62
CA THR A 116 17.18 0.78 7.84
C THR A 116 15.97 1.49 8.41
N LEU A 117 14.90 1.60 7.62
CA LEU A 117 13.66 2.24 8.05
C LEU A 117 12.80 1.25 8.84
N ARG A 118 12.59 1.50 10.13
CA ARG A 118 11.97 0.52 11.02
C ARG A 118 10.48 0.75 11.19
N GLN A 119 10.08 2.00 11.46
CA GLN A 119 8.69 2.34 11.74
C GLN A 119 8.32 3.65 11.06
N ALA A 120 7.15 3.67 10.42
CA ALA A 120 6.47 4.90 10.04
C ALA A 120 5.38 5.17 11.09
N VAL A 121 5.51 6.29 11.81
CA VAL A 121 4.72 6.55 13.02
C VAL A 121 3.68 7.65 12.84
N GLY A 122 3.74 8.40 11.74
CA GLY A 122 2.78 9.46 11.48
C GLY A 122 2.74 9.84 10.01
N ILE A 123 1.56 10.31 9.57
CA ILE A 123 1.32 10.81 8.23
C ILE A 123 0.66 12.20 8.28
N SER A 124 1.10 13.09 7.39
CA SER A 124 0.54 14.44 7.30
C SER A 124 -0.91 14.44 6.83
N ALA A 125 -1.58 15.58 7.05
CA ALA A 125 -2.99 15.70 6.72
C ALA A 125 -3.30 15.58 5.22
N ASP A 126 -2.34 15.94 4.37
CA ASP A 126 -2.42 15.77 2.92
C ASP A 126 -1.96 14.37 2.44
N GLY A 127 -1.58 13.47 3.35
CA GLY A 127 -1.16 12.11 3.00
C GLY A 127 0.20 12.01 2.29
N THR A 128 0.94 13.12 2.14
CA THR A 128 2.18 13.16 1.35
C THR A 128 3.45 13.06 2.18
N THR A 129 3.40 13.38 3.46
CA THR A 129 4.58 13.39 4.33
C THR A 129 4.45 12.30 5.38
N ILE A 130 5.47 11.47 5.50
CA ILE A 130 5.55 10.41 6.52
C ILE A 130 6.75 10.68 7.42
N ALA A 131 6.52 10.57 8.72
CA ALA A 131 7.57 10.61 9.73
C ALA A 131 7.74 9.23 10.39
N GLY A 132 8.94 8.94 10.86
CA GLY A 132 9.28 7.63 11.40
C GLY A 132 10.62 7.58 12.09
N ASN A 133 11.03 6.36 12.44
CA ASN A 133 12.36 6.10 12.98
C ASN A 133 13.03 4.89 12.31
N GLY A 134 14.36 4.91 12.32
CA GLY A 134 15.18 3.88 11.71
C GLY A 134 16.58 3.82 12.33
N THR A 135 17.46 3.10 11.66
CA THR A 135 18.90 3.08 11.96
C THR A 135 19.65 3.75 10.82
N ASN A 136 20.52 4.69 11.13
CA ASN A 136 21.31 5.44 10.16
C ASN A 136 22.61 4.69 9.78
N PRO A 137 23.40 5.19 8.81
CA PRO A 137 24.64 4.55 8.36
C PRO A 137 25.73 4.42 9.44
N SER A 138 25.63 5.17 10.54
CA SER A 138 26.50 5.03 11.70
C SER A 138 26.03 3.97 12.71
N GLY A 139 24.94 3.25 12.41
CA GLY A 139 24.34 2.25 13.28
C GLY A 139 23.51 2.83 14.43
N ARG A 140 23.14 4.13 14.37
CA ARG A 140 22.42 4.81 15.46
C ARG A 140 20.93 4.93 15.16
N PRO A 141 20.05 4.85 16.19
CA PRO A 141 18.65 5.22 16.04
C PRO A 141 18.52 6.68 15.59
N GLU A 142 17.73 6.92 14.56
CA GLU A 142 17.49 8.27 14.01
C GLU A 142 16.06 8.40 13.49
N GLY A 143 15.46 9.57 13.71
CA GLY A 143 14.17 9.91 13.11
C GLY A 143 14.33 10.22 11.63
N PHE A 144 13.33 9.87 10.83
CA PHE A 144 13.28 10.26 9.42
C PHE A 144 11.98 11.00 9.10
N LEU A 145 12.03 11.81 8.06
CA LEU A 145 10.87 12.41 7.42
C LEU A 145 11.04 12.25 5.91
N MET A 146 9.98 11.84 5.23
CA MET A 146 9.97 11.65 3.79
C MET A 146 8.72 12.24 3.16
N VAL A 147 8.85 12.69 1.92
CA VAL A 147 7.74 13.15 1.09
C VAL A 147 7.51 12.12 -0.01
N ILE A 148 6.33 11.52 0.01
CA ILE A 148 5.78 10.74 -1.09
C ILE A 148 4.92 11.73 -1.88
N PRO A 149 5.36 12.16 -3.08
CA PRO A 149 4.44 12.88 -3.94
C PRO A 149 3.21 12.00 -4.12
N GLU A 150 2.00 12.58 -4.04
CA GLU A 150 0.79 11.83 -4.40
C GLU A 150 1.05 11.07 -5.71
N PRO A 151 0.36 9.94 -5.97
CA PRO A 151 0.36 9.38 -7.31
C PRO A 151 -0.31 10.40 -8.24
N SER A 152 0.45 11.42 -8.65
CA SER A 152 0.31 12.05 -9.93
C SER A 152 0.40 10.87 -10.88
N VAL A 153 -0.71 10.64 -11.58
CA VAL A 153 -1.00 9.53 -12.49
C VAL A 153 0.17 9.20 -13.45
N GLY A 154 1.18 10.08 -13.57
CA GLY A 154 2.42 9.89 -14.31
C GLY A 154 3.40 8.83 -13.79
N ILE A 155 3.41 8.44 -12.51
CA ILE A 155 4.36 7.39 -12.03
C ILE A 155 3.86 5.97 -12.35
N LEU A 156 2.54 5.74 -12.44
CA LEU A 156 1.98 4.42 -12.80
C LEU A 156 2.12 4.07 -14.29
N MET A 157 2.29 5.04 -15.19
CA MET A 157 2.42 4.78 -16.63
C MET A 157 3.82 4.28 -17.05
N GLY A 158 4.81 4.35 -16.16
CA GLY A 158 6.20 3.95 -16.44
C GLY A 158 6.47 2.44 -16.44
N ILE A 159 5.61 1.63 -15.83
CA ILE A 159 5.83 0.17 -15.71
C ILE A 159 5.11 -0.61 -16.84
N GLY A 160 4.20 0.03 -17.58
CA GLY A 160 3.34 -0.62 -18.59
C GLY A 160 3.78 -0.52 -20.05
N LEU A 161 4.79 0.27 -20.42
CA LEU A 161 5.11 0.55 -21.84
C LEU A 161 6.31 -0.20 -22.43
N LEU A 162 7.03 -1.02 -21.65
CA LEU A 162 8.11 -1.87 -22.17
C LEU A 162 7.64 -3.20 -22.79
N GLY A 163 6.33 -3.49 -22.78
CA GLY A 163 5.79 -4.79 -23.18
C GLY A 163 5.15 -4.91 -24.57
N LEU A 164 4.92 -3.80 -25.30
CA LEU A 164 4.12 -3.85 -26.55
C LEU A 164 4.73 -3.01 -27.68
N ALA A 165 5.87 -3.46 -28.19
CA ALA A 165 6.32 -3.09 -29.53
C ALA A 165 7.13 -4.23 -30.18
N SER A 166 6.44 -5.28 -30.65
CA SER A 166 6.70 -5.87 -31.97
C SER A 166 5.83 -7.11 -32.20
N ARG A 167 4.65 -6.91 -32.79
CA ARG A 167 4.05 -7.94 -33.65
C ARG A 167 3.70 -7.29 -34.97
N GLY A 168 4.70 -7.26 -35.85
CA GLY A 168 4.53 -6.86 -37.24
C GLY A 168 3.48 -7.76 -37.89
N SER A 169 2.34 -7.19 -38.23
CA SER A 169 1.28 -7.86 -38.97
C SER A 169 1.72 -8.08 -40.42
N THR A 170 1.99 -9.33 -40.79
CA THR A 170 2.21 -9.74 -42.18
C THR A 170 0.91 -9.57 -42.96
N LYS A 171 0.83 -8.55 -43.83
CA LYS A 171 -0.31 -8.32 -44.71
C LYS A 171 -0.51 -9.50 -45.67
N ARG A 172 -1.64 -10.21 -45.54
CA ARG A 172 -2.18 -11.07 -46.61
C ARG A 172 -2.57 -10.19 -47.80
N ARG A 173 -1.90 -10.35 -48.94
CA ARG A 173 -2.35 -9.83 -50.23
C ARG A 173 -3.50 -10.71 -50.75
N HIS A 174 -4.72 -10.18 -50.72
CA HIS A 174 -5.82 -10.69 -51.52
C HIS A 174 -6.06 -9.69 -52.65
N GLY A 175 -5.93 -10.17 -53.89
CA GLY A 175 -6.06 -9.34 -55.08
C GLY A 175 -7.51 -9.04 -55.42
N GLN A 176 -7.71 -7.99 -56.23
CA GLN A 176 -8.79 -7.93 -57.20
C GLN A 176 -8.47 -6.89 -58.30
N ASN A 177 -8.32 -7.41 -59.51
CA ASN A 177 -8.79 -6.96 -60.83
C ASN A 177 -9.12 -5.49 -61.11
N ARG A 178 -8.68 -5.05 -62.30
CA ARG A 178 -9.41 -4.40 -63.43
C ARG A 178 -8.37 -3.88 -64.44
N SER A 179 -8.53 -3.76 -65.75
CA SER A 179 -9.51 -4.13 -66.79
C SER A 179 -9.03 -3.47 -68.11
N GLY A 180 -9.31 -4.06 -69.28
CA GLY A 180 -9.33 -3.38 -70.61
C GLY A 180 -8.21 -3.82 -71.57
N SER A 181 -8.51 -4.61 -72.63
CA SER A 181 -8.90 -4.20 -74.01
C SER A 181 -7.72 -3.62 -74.81
N GLN A 182 -7.37 -3.96 -76.06
CA GLN A 182 -7.87 -4.71 -77.23
C GLN A 182 -6.68 -4.70 -78.25
N PRO A 183 -6.77 -5.11 -79.54
CA PRO A 183 -7.84 -5.75 -80.30
C PRO A 183 -7.57 -7.22 -80.67
#